data_AF-A0A2Y9HHL8-F1
#
_entry.id   AF-A0A2Y9HHL8-F1
#
_cell.length_a   1.000
_cell.length_b   1.000
_cell.length_c   1.000
_cell.angle_alpha   90.00
_cell.angle_beta   90.00
_cell.angle_gamma   90.00
#
_symmetry.space_group_name_H-M   'P 1'
#
loop_
_entity.id
_entity.type
_entity.pdbx_description
1 polymer ?
#
loop_
_entity_poly.entity_id
_entity_poly.type
_entity_poly.pdbx_seq_one_letter_code
_entity_poly.pdbx_strand_id
1 'polypeptide(L)'
;MIWTGDSPPHVPVHELSTDKVIDVIANMTTTIRSVFPNLQVFPALGNHDYWPQDQLPVVTSKVYNAVADLWKPWLDEEAIHTLQKGGFYSQKVSPNLNLRIISLNTNLYYGPNIVTLNETDPANQFEWLENTLNTSQQNKEKVYIIAHIPVGYLPYSGSTTAMREVHNEKLIDIFRKYSSVIAGQFYGHTHRDSMMVLSDKKGSPINSLFVAPAVTPVKSVLQKQTNNPGVRLFQYDPHDYKLLDMLQYYLNLTDANLKGESNWKLEYVLTQTYSIEDLQPKSLYGLAKQFAVLGSEQFTKYYNYFFVSYDSSVICDGKCKTYQICAFLSLDHSSYVDCLKQHYIKYHP
;
A
#
# COMPACT_ATOMS: atom_id res chain seq x y z
N MET A 1 -12.69 -3.29 7.38
CA MET A 1 -12.23 -2.86 6.03
C MET A 1 -10.99 -2.01 6.20
N ILE A 2 -9.99 -2.14 5.33
CA ILE A 2 -8.83 -1.23 5.26
C ILE A 2 -9.12 -0.21 4.16
N TRP A 3 -8.92 1.09 4.42
CA TRP A 3 -9.10 2.17 3.45
C TRP A 3 -7.88 3.09 3.46
N THR A 4 -6.99 2.98 2.47
CA THR A 4 -5.69 3.66 2.48
C THR A 4 -5.67 5.04 1.82
N GLY A 5 -6.77 5.81 1.92
CA GLY A 5 -6.77 7.25 1.61
C GLY A 5 -6.91 7.65 0.13
N ASP A 6 -6.56 8.91 -0.15
CA ASP A 6 -6.65 9.63 -1.43
C ASP A 6 -8.09 9.83 -1.94
N SER A 7 -8.84 10.66 -1.21
CA SER A 7 -10.23 10.98 -1.52
C SER A 7 -10.38 12.17 -2.50
N PRO A 8 -9.68 13.31 -2.30
CA PRO A 8 -9.80 14.46 -3.20
C PRO A 8 -9.27 14.19 -4.61
N PRO A 9 -9.78 14.90 -5.63
CA PRO A 9 -9.36 14.72 -7.02
C PRO A 9 -7.97 15.30 -7.28
N HIS A 10 -7.36 14.86 -8.38
CA HIS A 10 -6.13 15.44 -8.90
C HIS A 10 -6.45 16.73 -9.68
N VAL A 11 -6.42 17.87 -9.00
CA VAL A 11 -6.60 19.21 -9.58
C VAL A 11 -5.51 20.15 -9.06
N PRO A 12 -5.21 21.25 -9.76
CA PRO A 12 -4.28 22.26 -9.25
C PRO A 12 -4.63 22.72 -7.83
N VAL A 13 -3.61 22.97 -7.00
CA VAL A 13 -3.77 23.32 -5.57
C VAL A 13 -4.78 24.46 -5.33
N HIS A 14 -4.82 25.45 -6.22
CA HIS A 14 -5.67 26.63 -6.10
C HIS A 14 -7.17 26.34 -6.36
N GLU A 15 -7.52 25.18 -6.91
CA GLU A 15 -8.91 24.76 -7.12
C GLU A 15 -9.52 24.08 -5.87
N LEU A 16 -8.66 23.61 -4.96
CA LEU A 16 -9.02 23.04 -3.67
C LEU A 16 -8.79 24.02 -2.52
N SER A 17 -9.26 23.64 -1.34
CA SER A 17 -9.01 24.30 -0.07
C SER A 17 -9.04 23.25 1.05
N THR A 18 -8.58 23.60 2.25
CA THR A 18 -8.69 22.72 3.42
C THR A 18 -10.13 22.26 3.66
N ASP A 19 -11.10 23.16 3.51
CA ASP A 19 -12.52 22.84 3.73
C ASP A 19 -13.05 21.87 2.66
N LYS A 20 -12.74 22.11 1.38
CA LYS A 20 -13.13 21.18 0.29
C LYS A 20 -12.51 19.80 0.47
N VAL A 21 -11.25 19.72 0.90
CA VAL A 21 -10.59 18.44 1.20
C VAL A 21 -11.33 17.70 2.31
N ILE A 22 -11.65 18.39 3.41
CA ILE A 22 -12.42 17.81 4.53
C ILE A 22 -13.81 17.35 4.06
N ASP A 23 -14.50 18.15 3.25
CA ASP A 23 -15.83 17.82 2.72
C ASP A 23 -15.81 16.54 1.87
N VAL A 24 -14.79 16.36 1.03
CA VAL A 24 -14.64 15.15 0.21
C VAL A 24 -14.35 13.93 1.08
N ILE A 25 -13.45 14.05 2.07
CA ILE A 25 -13.17 12.95 3.02
C ILE A 25 -14.43 12.60 3.83
N ALA A 26 -15.20 13.61 4.26
CA ALA A 26 -16.46 13.44 4.96
C ALA A 26 -17.51 12.74 4.08
N ASN A 27 -17.58 13.09 2.79
CA ASN A 27 -18.46 12.44 1.83
C ASN A 27 -18.13 10.95 1.67
N MET A 28 -16.85 10.60 1.49
CA MET A 28 -16.40 9.20 1.39
C MET A 28 -16.68 8.44 2.69
N THR A 29 -16.34 9.04 3.84
CA THR A 29 -16.59 8.45 5.16
C THR A 29 -18.08 8.17 5.37
N THR A 30 -18.95 9.14 5.05
CA THR A 30 -20.40 9.01 5.19
C THR A 30 -20.97 7.96 4.24
N THR A 31 -20.47 7.90 3.01
CA THR A 31 -20.87 6.89 2.02
C THR A 31 -20.54 5.48 2.52
N ILE A 32 -19.31 5.26 2.99
CA ILE A 32 -18.87 3.97 3.53
C ILE A 32 -19.75 3.56 4.73
N ARG A 33 -19.99 4.49 5.68
CA ARG A 33 -20.84 4.22 6.84
C ARG A 33 -22.29 3.93 6.47
N SER A 34 -22.81 4.57 5.42
CA SER A 34 -24.19 4.37 4.96
C SER A 34 -24.38 2.99 4.32
N VAL A 35 -23.39 2.53 3.55
CA VAL A 35 -23.43 1.20 2.90
C VAL A 35 -23.07 0.09 3.89
N PHE A 36 -22.15 0.34 4.81
CA PHE A 36 -21.64 -0.65 5.77
C PHE A 36 -21.77 -0.16 7.23
N PRO A 37 -22.99 -0.03 7.76
CA PRO A 37 -23.23 0.60 9.08
C PRO A 37 -22.59 -0.14 10.25
N ASN A 38 -22.40 -1.46 10.14
CA ASN A 38 -21.89 -2.33 11.21
C ASN A 38 -20.45 -2.80 10.97
N LEU A 39 -19.75 -2.24 9.97
CA LEU A 39 -18.40 -2.66 9.62
C LEU A 39 -17.38 -1.71 10.24
N GLN A 40 -16.43 -2.25 11.02
CA GLN A 40 -15.26 -1.48 11.45
C GLN A 40 -14.35 -1.20 10.25
N VAL A 41 -13.98 0.06 10.07
CA VAL A 41 -13.07 0.52 9.00
C VAL A 41 -11.80 1.07 9.64
N PHE A 42 -10.66 0.81 9.02
CA PHE A 42 -9.35 1.30 9.42
C PHE A 42 -8.81 2.20 8.29
N PRO A 43 -9.04 3.52 8.37
CA PRO A 43 -8.57 4.45 7.35
C PRO A 43 -7.11 4.84 7.58
N ALA A 44 -6.38 5.12 6.50
CA ALA A 44 -5.13 5.86 6.51
C ALA A 44 -5.28 7.10 5.60
N LEU A 45 -4.60 8.20 5.93
CA LEU A 45 -4.58 9.39 5.07
C LEU A 45 -3.66 9.16 3.87
N GLY A 46 -4.10 9.61 2.69
CA GLY A 46 -3.27 9.74 1.50
C GLY A 46 -2.68 11.14 1.32
N ASN A 47 -1.82 11.31 0.32
CA ASN A 47 -1.12 12.57 0.09
C ASN A 47 -2.07 13.64 -0.47
N HIS A 48 -3.16 13.25 -1.12
CA HIS A 48 -4.23 14.16 -1.55
C HIS A 48 -5.24 14.50 -0.44
N ASP A 49 -5.24 13.79 0.69
CA ASP A 49 -6.13 14.05 1.83
C ASP A 49 -5.66 15.24 2.70
N TYR A 50 -4.93 16.20 2.12
CA TYR A 50 -4.48 17.42 2.79
C TYR A 50 -4.47 18.60 1.82
N TRP A 51 -4.55 19.83 2.35
CA TRP A 51 -4.40 21.03 1.54
C TRP A 51 -3.34 21.97 2.13
N PRO A 52 -2.35 22.41 1.34
CA PRO A 52 -2.02 21.94 -0.01
C PRO A 52 -1.68 20.44 -0.05
N GLN A 53 -1.91 19.77 -1.18
CA GLN A 53 -1.59 18.34 -1.34
C GLN A 53 -0.13 18.06 -1.00
N ASP A 54 0.14 16.85 -0.49
CA ASP A 54 1.44 16.34 -0.05
C ASP A 54 2.00 16.97 1.23
N GLN A 55 1.57 18.18 1.62
CA GLN A 55 2.18 18.97 2.69
C GLN A 55 1.66 18.61 4.10
N LEU A 56 1.61 17.31 4.41
CA LEU A 56 1.09 16.81 5.68
C LEU A 56 2.04 17.19 6.85
N PRO A 57 1.53 17.83 7.92
CA PRO A 57 2.36 18.38 8.99
C PRO A 57 2.75 17.34 10.05
N VAL A 58 3.78 17.68 10.82
CA VAL A 58 4.29 16.89 11.96
C VAL A 58 3.58 17.19 13.29
N VAL A 59 2.64 18.13 13.28
CA VAL A 59 1.84 18.55 14.44
C VAL A 59 0.35 18.49 14.09
N THR A 60 -0.50 18.69 15.10
CA THR A 60 -1.95 18.75 14.90
C THR A 60 -2.36 19.78 13.85
N SER A 61 -3.44 19.51 13.13
CA SER A 61 -3.94 20.34 12.04
C SER A 61 -5.46 20.29 11.96
N LYS A 62 -6.05 21.23 11.22
CA LYS A 62 -7.51 21.23 10.97
C LYS A 62 -7.98 19.92 10.32
N VAL A 63 -7.20 19.39 9.38
CA VAL A 63 -7.51 18.12 8.71
C VAL A 63 -7.41 16.94 9.67
N TYR A 64 -6.31 16.83 10.46
CA TYR A 64 -6.15 15.73 11.41
C TYR A 64 -7.26 15.70 12.46
N ASN A 65 -7.67 16.88 12.96
CA ASN A 65 -8.80 16.98 13.88
C ASN A 65 -10.13 16.59 13.21
N ALA A 66 -10.37 17.04 11.98
CA ALA A 66 -11.59 16.71 11.25
C ALA A 66 -11.71 15.22 10.96
N VAL A 67 -10.64 14.55 10.48
CA VAL A 67 -10.69 13.11 10.21
C VAL A 67 -10.77 12.29 11.49
N ALA A 68 -10.15 12.74 12.58
CA ALA A 68 -10.33 12.13 13.88
C ALA A 68 -11.81 12.18 14.31
N ASP A 69 -12.48 13.32 14.16
CA ASP A 69 -13.92 13.44 14.45
C ASP A 69 -14.78 12.54 13.55
N LEU A 70 -14.47 12.48 12.26
CA LEU A 70 -15.19 11.67 11.27
C LEU A 70 -15.03 10.16 11.54
N TRP A 71 -13.86 9.73 12.01
CA TRP A 71 -13.49 8.31 12.17
C TRP A 71 -13.66 7.78 13.60
N LYS A 72 -14.05 8.62 14.56
CA LYS A 72 -14.47 8.23 15.92
C LYS A 72 -15.34 6.96 15.99
N PRO A 73 -16.33 6.74 15.11
CA PRO A 73 -17.15 5.52 15.16
C PRO A 73 -16.38 4.20 14.96
N TRP A 74 -15.14 4.24 14.48
CA TRP A 74 -14.34 3.07 14.18
C TRP A 74 -13.13 2.88 15.10
N LEU A 75 -12.78 3.91 15.88
CA LEU A 75 -11.51 4.05 16.57
C LEU A 75 -11.72 4.37 18.06
N ASP A 76 -10.88 3.78 18.91
CA ASP A 76 -10.85 4.04 20.34
C ASP A 76 -10.19 5.41 20.64
N GLU A 77 -10.39 5.92 21.86
CA GLU A 77 -9.91 7.25 22.27
C GLU A 77 -8.38 7.42 22.09
N GLU A 78 -7.60 6.38 22.37
CA GLU A 78 -6.14 6.42 22.19
C GLU A 78 -5.76 6.59 20.71
N ALA A 79 -6.44 5.88 19.81
CA ALA A 79 -6.23 5.99 18.37
C ALA A 79 -6.62 7.39 17.85
N ILE A 80 -7.71 7.95 18.37
CA ILE A 80 -8.15 9.32 18.07
C ILE A 80 -7.10 10.34 18.50
N HIS A 81 -6.50 10.18 19.68
CA HIS A 81 -5.48 11.11 20.18
C HIS A 81 -4.21 11.14 19.32
N THR A 82 -3.69 9.98 18.90
CA THR A 82 -2.50 9.95 18.02
C THR A 82 -2.85 10.44 16.62
N LEU A 83 -4.04 10.13 16.12
CA LEU A 83 -4.52 10.60 14.82
C LEU A 83 -4.59 12.13 14.77
N GLN A 84 -5.13 12.78 15.81
CA GLN A 84 -5.18 14.24 15.94
C GLN A 84 -3.79 14.89 15.96
N LYS A 85 -2.78 14.19 16.50
CA LYS A 85 -1.41 14.71 16.64
C LYS A 85 -0.58 14.58 15.37
N GLY A 86 -0.67 13.46 14.66
CA GLY A 86 0.27 13.13 13.59
C GLY A 86 -0.31 12.39 12.38
N GLY A 87 -1.63 12.18 12.32
CA GLY A 87 -2.25 11.47 11.20
C GLY A 87 -2.10 9.94 11.22
N PHE A 88 -1.59 9.36 12.31
CA PHE A 88 -1.35 7.91 12.46
C PHE A 88 -1.94 7.38 13.77
N TYR A 89 -2.22 6.07 13.82
CA TYR A 89 -2.77 5.41 15.01
C TYR A 89 -2.59 3.90 14.98
N SER A 90 -2.89 3.23 16.10
CA SER A 90 -3.09 1.78 16.11
C SER A 90 -4.42 1.43 16.77
N GLN A 91 -5.06 0.37 16.30
CA GLN A 91 -6.39 -0.04 16.75
C GLN A 91 -6.49 -1.57 16.77
N LYS A 92 -7.05 -2.13 17.84
CA LYS A 92 -7.40 -3.56 17.88
C LYS A 92 -8.63 -3.83 17.02
N VAL A 93 -8.62 -4.95 16.32
CA VAL A 93 -9.74 -5.36 15.47
C VAL A 93 -10.81 -6.01 16.33
N SER A 94 -12.04 -5.52 16.28
CA SER A 94 -13.17 -6.19 16.93
C SER A 94 -13.79 -7.24 16.00
N PRO A 95 -14.10 -8.47 16.46
CA PRO A 95 -13.86 -9.03 17.80
C PRO A 95 -12.47 -9.70 17.97
N ASN A 96 -11.62 -9.69 16.94
CA ASN A 96 -10.28 -10.32 16.94
C ASN A 96 -9.23 -9.50 17.71
N LEU A 97 -9.35 -9.44 19.05
CA LEU A 97 -8.55 -8.55 19.90
C LEU A 97 -7.04 -8.83 19.93
N ASN A 98 -6.59 -9.95 19.35
CA ASN A 98 -5.16 -10.28 19.18
C ASN A 98 -4.60 -9.83 17.82
N LEU A 99 -5.42 -9.22 16.95
CA LEU A 99 -4.99 -8.52 15.75
C LEU A 99 -5.06 -7.01 15.97
N ARG A 100 -3.94 -6.34 15.71
CA ARG A 100 -3.83 -4.88 15.72
C ARG A 100 -3.57 -4.36 14.31
N ILE A 101 -4.32 -3.33 13.92
CA ILE A 101 -4.00 -2.53 12.75
C ILE A 101 -3.12 -1.36 13.21
N ILE A 102 -2.01 -1.14 12.53
CA ILE A 102 -1.21 0.07 12.65
C ILE A 102 -1.40 0.86 11.36
N SER A 103 -2.04 2.00 11.45
CA SER A 103 -2.24 2.94 10.35
C SER A 103 -1.18 4.02 10.39
N LEU A 104 -0.23 3.95 9.46
CA LEU A 104 0.88 4.88 9.34
C LEU A 104 0.51 6.08 8.47
N ASN A 105 1.10 7.23 8.79
CA ASN A 105 1.11 8.40 7.94
C ASN A 105 2.43 8.45 7.16
N THR A 106 2.55 7.63 6.12
CA THR A 106 3.77 7.58 5.28
C THR A 106 3.92 8.79 4.35
N ASN A 107 2.90 9.66 4.28
CA ASN A 107 3.00 10.93 3.56
C ASN A 107 4.03 11.88 4.21
N LEU A 108 4.35 11.70 5.50
CA LEU A 108 5.46 12.39 6.16
C LEU A 108 6.83 12.05 5.55
N TYR A 109 6.92 10.93 4.85
CA TYR A 109 8.16 10.44 4.22
C TYR A 109 8.19 10.73 2.72
N TYR A 110 7.11 11.28 2.16
CA TYR A 110 6.97 11.50 0.72
C TYR A 110 7.92 12.59 0.23
N GLY A 111 8.56 12.35 -0.93
CA GLY A 111 9.52 13.29 -1.52
C GLY A 111 9.01 14.74 -1.62
N PRO A 112 7.79 14.96 -2.17
CA PRO A 112 7.15 16.27 -2.26
C PRO A 112 6.76 16.98 -0.96
N ASN A 113 6.73 16.31 0.20
CA ASN A 113 6.30 16.94 1.45
C ASN A 113 7.40 17.86 2.03
N ILE A 114 7.36 19.16 1.74
CA ILE A 114 8.43 20.07 2.15
C ILE A 114 8.45 20.30 3.67
N VAL A 115 7.34 20.01 4.36
CA VAL A 115 7.18 20.22 5.82
C VAL A 115 8.11 19.32 6.62
N THR A 116 8.51 18.17 6.07
CA THR A 116 9.36 17.18 6.76
C THR A 116 10.79 17.14 6.21
N LEU A 117 11.21 18.15 5.45
CA LEU A 117 12.59 18.24 4.99
C LEU A 117 13.55 18.30 6.18
N ASN A 118 14.58 17.45 6.16
CA ASN A 118 15.58 17.28 7.22
C ASN A 118 15.05 16.77 8.58
N GLU A 119 13.78 16.37 8.67
CA GLU A 119 13.24 15.70 9.85
C GLU A 119 13.67 14.23 9.88
N THR A 120 14.34 13.84 10.97
CA THR A 120 14.85 12.47 11.15
C THR A 120 13.74 11.50 11.58
N ASP A 121 12.79 11.96 12.39
CA ASP A 121 11.59 11.23 12.80
C ASP A 121 10.36 12.17 12.80
N PRO A 122 9.80 12.49 11.63
CA PRO A 122 8.69 13.43 11.55
C PRO A 122 7.48 12.93 12.35
N ALA A 123 6.99 13.78 13.25
CA ALA A 123 5.93 13.50 14.23
C ALA A 123 6.24 12.38 15.25
N ASN A 124 7.51 12.02 15.44
CA ASN A 124 7.96 10.90 16.29
C ASN A 124 7.31 9.56 15.92
N GLN A 125 6.96 9.38 14.63
CA GLN A 125 6.22 8.22 14.17
C GLN A 125 7.06 6.95 14.18
N PHE A 126 8.39 7.02 13.95
CA PHE A 126 9.27 5.86 14.06
C PHE A 126 9.42 5.40 15.51
N GLU A 127 9.67 6.32 16.44
CA GLU A 127 9.72 6.00 17.86
C GLU A 127 8.39 5.36 18.33
N TRP A 128 7.27 6.00 17.97
CA TRP A 128 5.93 5.48 18.28
C TRP A 128 5.69 4.09 17.68
N LEU A 129 6.10 3.86 16.43
CA LEU A 129 5.95 2.59 15.74
C LEU A 129 6.75 1.48 16.42
N GLU A 130 8.02 1.74 16.76
CA GLU A 130 8.86 0.76 17.47
C GLU A 130 8.26 0.41 18.83
N ASN A 131 7.75 1.39 19.58
CA ASN A 131 7.11 1.18 20.88
C ASN A 131 5.80 0.36 20.73
N THR A 132 5.00 0.65 19.71
CA THR A 132 3.73 -0.04 19.44
C THR A 132 3.98 -1.50 19.02
N LEU A 133 4.96 -1.75 18.16
CA LEU A 133 5.35 -3.10 17.74
C LEU A 133 5.96 -3.91 18.89
N ASN A 134 6.80 -3.28 19.72
CA ASN A 134 7.33 -3.92 20.91
C ASN A 134 6.22 -4.32 21.90
N THR A 135 5.26 -3.43 22.13
CA THR A 135 4.07 -3.71 22.96
C THR A 135 3.25 -4.86 22.38
N SER A 136 3.03 -4.86 21.06
CA SER A 136 2.33 -5.94 20.37
C SER A 136 3.05 -7.28 20.54
N GLN A 137 4.39 -7.29 20.45
CA GLN A 137 5.22 -8.48 20.68
C GLN A 137 5.06 -9.02 22.11
N GLN A 138 5.11 -8.14 23.12
CA GLN A 138 4.96 -8.51 24.53
C GLN A 138 3.56 -9.08 24.82
N ASN A 139 2.54 -8.50 24.19
CA ASN A 139 1.14 -8.92 24.32
C ASN A 139 0.76 -10.10 23.42
N LYS A 140 1.71 -10.65 22.64
CA LYS A 140 1.49 -11.74 21.69
C LYS A 140 0.42 -11.43 20.64
N GLU A 141 0.31 -10.16 20.26
CA GLU A 141 -0.55 -9.69 19.17
C GLU A 141 0.13 -9.94 17.82
N LYS A 142 -0.68 -10.03 16.76
CA LYS A 142 -0.22 -9.89 15.37
C LYS A 142 -0.62 -8.53 14.83
N VAL A 143 0.18 -8.04 13.89
CA VAL A 143 0.03 -6.70 13.35
C VAL A 143 -0.18 -6.74 11.84
N TYR A 144 -1.16 -6.00 11.36
CA TYR A 144 -1.23 -5.54 9.98
C TYR A 144 -0.82 -4.07 9.91
N ILE A 145 0.16 -3.78 9.06
CA ILE A 145 0.54 -2.40 8.74
C ILE A 145 -0.33 -1.93 7.57
N ILE A 146 -0.96 -0.77 7.70
CA ILE A 146 -1.63 -0.09 6.60
C ILE A 146 -1.02 1.30 6.45
N ALA A 147 -0.82 1.73 5.21
CA ALA A 147 -0.42 3.10 4.91
C ALA A 147 -0.82 3.47 3.49
N HIS A 148 -0.71 4.75 3.14
CA HIS A 148 -0.97 5.17 1.76
C HIS A 148 0.23 4.88 0.85
N ILE A 149 1.34 5.58 1.07
CA ILE A 149 2.55 5.47 0.26
C ILE A 149 3.35 4.23 0.68
N PRO A 150 3.69 3.31 -0.25
CA PRO A 150 4.46 2.12 0.06
C PRO A 150 5.92 2.42 0.36
N VAL A 151 6.57 1.51 1.09
CA VAL A 151 8.04 1.37 1.10
C VAL A 151 8.55 0.76 -0.21
N GLY A 152 9.86 0.78 -0.40
CA GLY A 152 10.53 0.18 -1.54
C GLY A 152 10.56 1.06 -2.78
N TYR A 153 10.88 0.41 -3.91
CA TYR A 153 11.13 1.05 -5.20
C TYR A 153 9.89 1.07 -6.08
N LEU A 154 9.73 2.13 -6.87
CA LEU A 154 8.68 2.23 -7.87
C LEU A 154 8.98 1.24 -9.00
N PRO A 155 8.08 0.28 -9.31
CA PRO A 155 8.36 -0.84 -10.21
C PRO A 155 8.43 -0.46 -11.70
N TYR A 156 8.20 0.82 -12.02
CA TYR A 156 8.30 1.41 -13.35
C TYR A 156 9.48 2.39 -13.50
N SER A 157 10.28 2.59 -12.44
CA SER A 157 11.47 3.45 -12.44
C SER A 157 12.72 2.68 -12.04
N GLY A 158 13.86 3.05 -12.61
CA GLY A 158 15.10 2.31 -12.42
C GLY A 158 15.76 2.48 -11.06
N SER A 159 15.54 3.58 -10.32
CA SER A 159 16.24 3.83 -9.04
C SER A 159 15.49 4.84 -8.16
N THR A 160 14.16 4.80 -8.17
CA THR A 160 13.33 5.76 -7.42
C THR A 160 12.51 5.02 -6.38
N THR A 161 12.70 5.35 -5.11
CA THR A 161 11.85 4.90 -4.01
C THR A 161 10.54 5.69 -3.99
N ALA A 162 9.46 5.09 -3.47
CA ALA A 162 8.16 5.76 -3.35
C ALA A 162 8.16 6.87 -2.26
N MET A 163 9.04 6.73 -1.27
CA MET A 163 9.32 7.74 -0.23
C MET A 163 10.81 8.13 -0.26
N ARG A 164 11.23 9.13 0.50
CA ARG A 164 12.66 9.49 0.60
C ARG A 164 13.48 8.30 1.11
N GLU A 165 14.65 8.09 0.51
CA GLU A 165 15.47 6.91 0.78
C GLU A 165 15.82 6.74 2.26
N VAL A 166 16.17 7.82 2.97
CA VAL A 166 16.50 7.74 4.41
C VAL A 166 15.34 7.20 5.26
N HIS A 167 14.10 7.61 4.93
CA HIS A 167 12.90 7.15 5.64
C HIS A 167 12.52 5.73 5.21
N ASN A 168 12.71 5.39 3.93
CA ASN A 168 12.56 4.03 3.43
C ASN A 168 13.46 3.06 4.22
N GLU A 169 14.77 3.33 4.26
CA GLU A 169 15.74 2.49 4.98
C GLU A 169 15.37 2.32 6.46
N LYS A 170 14.97 3.41 7.12
CA LYS A 170 14.57 3.37 8.54
C LYS A 170 13.33 2.48 8.76
N LEU A 171 12.30 2.58 7.92
CA LEU A 171 11.12 1.72 8.02
C LEU A 171 11.45 0.26 7.71
N ILE A 172 12.26 0.00 6.67
CA ILE A 172 12.67 -1.35 6.32
C ILE A 172 13.39 -2.01 7.49
N ASP A 173 14.28 -1.31 8.19
CA ASP A 173 14.96 -1.84 9.38
C ASP A 173 14.01 -2.11 10.55
N ILE A 174 13.02 -1.24 10.80
CA ILE A 174 11.98 -1.48 11.81
C ILE A 174 11.16 -2.73 11.45
N PHE A 175 10.70 -2.83 10.20
CA PHE A 175 9.90 -3.98 9.75
C PHE A 175 10.70 -5.29 9.79
N ARG A 176 12.01 -5.26 9.48
CA ARG A 176 12.89 -6.43 9.66
C ARG A 176 12.93 -6.88 11.12
N LYS A 177 13.17 -5.93 12.03
CA LYS A 177 13.27 -6.17 13.49
C LYS A 177 12.00 -6.81 14.06
N TYR A 178 10.83 -6.40 13.59
CA TYR A 178 9.53 -6.86 14.10
C TYR A 178 8.76 -7.79 13.15
N SER A 179 9.46 -8.39 12.18
CA SER A 179 8.84 -9.26 11.16
C SER A 179 8.09 -10.48 11.72
N SER A 180 8.44 -10.94 12.93
CA SER A 180 7.72 -12.01 13.63
C SER A 180 6.32 -11.60 14.12
N VAL A 181 6.09 -10.30 14.31
CA VAL A 181 4.83 -9.71 14.79
C VAL A 181 3.96 -9.25 13.62
N ILE A 182 4.60 -8.69 12.58
CA ILE A 182 3.90 -8.18 11.40
C ILE A 182 3.48 -9.35 10.50
N ALA A 183 2.18 -9.54 10.33
CA ALA A 183 1.59 -10.62 9.54
C ALA A 183 1.23 -10.21 8.09
N GLY A 184 1.24 -8.90 7.79
CA GLY A 184 0.97 -8.37 6.46
C GLY A 184 1.07 -6.85 6.41
N GLN A 185 1.37 -6.31 5.23
CA GLN A 185 1.42 -4.86 5.00
C GLN A 185 0.62 -4.48 3.76
N PHE A 186 -0.17 -3.41 3.84
CA PHE A 186 -1.14 -3.03 2.81
C PHE A 186 -1.02 -1.56 2.46
N TYR A 187 -0.82 -1.27 1.18
CA TYR A 187 -0.54 0.07 0.66
C TYR A 187 -1.45 0.41 -0.52
N GLY A 188 -1.48 1.70 -0.87
CA GLY A 188 -2.16 2.23 -2.05
C GLY A 188 -1.22 3.09 -2.90
N HIS A 189 -1.62 4.34 -3.17
CA HIS A 189 -0.85 5.40 -3.84
C HIS A 189 -0.49 5.16 -5.32
N THR A 190 0.08 4.00 -5.67
CA THR A 190 0.62 3.77 -7.02
C THR A 190 -0.47 3.56 -8.07
N HIS A 191 -1.70 3.27 -7.63
CA HIS A 191 -2.84 2.87 -8.46
C HIS A 191 -2.56 1.59 -9.28
N ARG A 192 -1.64 0.74 -8.83
CA ARG A 192 -1.26 -0.49 -9.52
C ARG A 192 -1.37 -1.68 -8.59
N ASP A 193 -1.68 -2.84 -9.16
CA ASP A 193 -1.61 -4.09 -8.44
C ASP A 193 -0.15 -4.53 -8.36
N SER A 194 0.43 -4.52 -7.16
CA SER A 194 1.81 -4.94 -6.96
C SER A 194 1.98 -5.64 -5.64
N MET A 195 3.01 -6.47 -5.57
CA MET A 195 3.40 -7.19 -4.37
C MET A 195 4.88 -6.98 -4.13
N MET A 196 5.28 -7.03 -2.87
CA MET A 196 6.68 -6.98 -2.48
C MET A 196 6.95 -7.99 -1.39
N VAL A 197 8.18 -8.48 -1.32
CA VAL A 197 8.65 -9.37 -0.26
C VAL A 197 9.84 -8.73 0.43
N LEU A 198 9.66 -8.41 1.71
CA LEU A 198 10.76 -8.00 2.55
C LEU A 198 11.57 -9.22 2.96
N SER A 199 12.88 -9.17 2.69
CA SER A 199 13.85 -10.15 3.16
C SER A 199 14.69 -9.62 4.32
N ASP A 200 15.15 -10.53 5.19
CA ASP A 200 16.14 -10.23 6.21
C ASP A 200 17.52 -9.94 5.60
N LYS A 201 18.49 -9.54 6.44
CA LYS A 201 19.86 -9.24 5.97
C LYS A 201 20.62 -10.46 5.43
N LYS A 202 20.08 -11.68 5.58
CA LYS A 202 20.64 -12.93 5.05
C LYS A 202 19.92 -13.38 3.77
N GLY A 203 18.92 -12.62 3.29
CA GLY A 203 18.15 -12.92 2.09
C GLY A 203 16.98 -13.89 2.31
N SER A 204 16.59 -14.17 3.56
CA SER A 204 15.41 -15.00 3.85
C SER A 204 14.15 -14.13 3.79
N PRO A 205 13.07 -14.56 3.09
CA PRO A 205 11.83 -13.79 3.03
C PRO A 205 11.10 -13.83 4.37
N ILE A 206 10.72 -12.67 4.89
CA ILE A 206 10.18 -12.51 6.26
C ILE A 206 8.86 -11.75 6.33
N ASN A 207 8.50 -10.95 5.33
CA ASN A 207 7.24 -10.19 5.33
C ASN A 207 6.68 -10.01 3.91
N SER A 208 5.34 -10.10 3.78
CA SER A 208 4.60 -9.91 2.53
C SER A 208 3.92 -8.54 2.53
N LEU A 209 4.06 -7.80 1.44
CA LEU A 209 3.50 -6.46 1.26
C LEU A 209 2.65 -6.44 -0.01
N PHE A 210 1.50 -5.77 0.05
CA PHE A 210 0.55 -5.69 -1.05
C PHE A 210 0.19 -4.24 -1.33
N VAL A 211 0.32 -3.82 -2.58
CA VAL A 211 -0.12 -2.52 -3.07
C VAL A 211 -1.39 -2.74 -3.88
N ALA A 212 -2.47 -2.07 -3.48
CA ALA A 212 -3.75 -2.18 -4.15
C ALA A 212 -3.89 -1.17 -5.30
N PRO A 213 -4.50 -1.58 -6.43
CA PRO A 213 -4.86 -0.63 -7.47
C PRO A 213 -5.97 0.29 -6.98
N ALA A 214 -6.13 1.42 -7.66
CA ALA A 214 -7.15 2.39 -7.30
C ALA A 214 -8.52 2.07 -7.90
N VAL A 215 -9.56 2.63 -7.29
CA VAL A 215 -10.89 2.73 -7.92
C VAL A 215 -10.86 3.74 -9.06
N THR A 216 -10.12 4.85 -8.91
CA THR A 216 -9.99 5.84 -9.99
C THR A 216 -9.15 5.28 -11.15
N PRO A 217 -9.59 5.44 -12.41
CA PRO A 217 -8.84 5.05 -13.60
C PRO A 217 -8.00 6.21 -14.17
N VAL A 218 -7.84 7.31 -13.42
CA VAL A 218 -7.22 8.54 -13.91
C VAL A 218 -5.79 8.31 -14.42
N LYS A 219 -5.45 8.96 -15.53
CA LYS A 219 -4.10 8.98 -16.09
C LYS A 219 -3.78 10.33 -16.72
N SER A 220 -2.49 10.65 -16.81
CA SER A 220 -2.03 11.75 -17.65
C SER A 220 -2.23 11.46 -19.13
N VAL A 221 -2.34 12.51 -19.95
CA VAL A 221 -2.43 12.42 -21.42
C VAL A 221 -1.22 11.67 -22.00
N LEU A 222 -0.04 11.88 -21.42
CA LEU A 222 1.22 11.27 -21.89
C LEU A 222 1.36 9.79 -21.50
N GLN A 223 0.57 9.31 -20.54
CA GLN A 223 0.65 7.91 -20.10
C GLN A 223 -0.14 7.01 -21.05
N LYS A 224 0.53 5.98 -21.57
CA LYS A 224 -0.12 4.96 -22.40
C LYS A 224 -1.10 4.12 -21.58
N GLN A 225 -0.66 3.66 -20.40
CA GLN A 225 -1.42 2.75 -19.54
C GLN A 225 -2.03 3.46 -18.34
N THR A 226 -3.17 2.94 -17.90
CA THR A 226 -3.79 3.21 -16.60
C THR A 226 -4.26 1.89 -15.99
N ASN A 227 -5.06 1.93 -14.94
CA ASN A 227 -5.74 0.79 -14.35
C ASN A 227 -7.25 0.87 -14.63
N ASN A 228 -7.89 -0.29 -14.77
CA ASN A 228 -9.32 -0.36 -14.48
C ASN A 228 -9.58 -0.08 -12.98
N PRO A 229 -10.78 0.38 -12.60
CA PRO A 229 -11.20 0.43 -11.21
C PRO A 229 -11.07 -0.93 -10.54
N GLY A 230 -10.39 -0.98 -9.39
CA GLY A 230 -10.14 -2.21 -8.64
C GLY A 230 -10.53 -2.12 -7.17
N VAL A 231 -11.03 -3.23 -6.61
CA VAL A 231 -11.21 -3.45 -5.17
C VAL A 231 -10.77 -4.86 -4.83
N ARG A 232 -10.27 -5.13 -3.62
CA ARG A 232 -9.78 -6.47 -3.24
C ARG A 232 -10.27 -6.94 -1.89
N LEU A 233 -10.28 -8.26 -1.74
CA LEU A 233 -10.64 -8.96 -0.52
C LEU A 233 -9.52 -9.93 -0.14
N PHE A 234 -9.06 -9.85 1.11
CA PHE A 234 -8.10 -10.79 1.66
C PHE A 234 -8.80 -11.85 2.50
N GLN A 235 -8.28 -13.07 2.43
CA GLN A 235 -8.59 -14.16 3.35
C GLN A 235 -7.42 -14.35 4.30
N TYR A 236 -7.71 -14.54 5.58
CA TYR A 236 -6.70 -14.75 6.62
C TYR A 236 -7.14 -15.83 7.62
N ASP A 237 -6.17 -16.49 8.25
CA ASP A 237 -6.44 -17.46 9.30
C ASP A 237 -6.87 -16.73 10.59
N PRO A 238 -8.04 -17.06 11.17
CA PRO A 238 -8.53 -16.36 12.37
C PRO A 238 -7.73 -16.64 13.64
N HIS A 239 -6.84 -17.64 13.65
CA HIS A 239 -6.04 -18.02 14.83
C HIS A 239 -4.72 -17.27 14.88
N ASP A 240 -4.00 -17.18 13.76
CA ASP A 240 -2.65 -16.61 13.70
C ASP A 240 -2.50 -15.43 12.73
N TYR A 241 -3.61 -15.04 12.07
CA TYR A 241 -3.73 -13.89 11.19
C TYR A 241 -2.81 -13.94 9.96
N LYS A 242 -2.32 -15.13 9.60
CA LYS A 242 -1.61 -15.34 8.34
C LYS A 242 -2.53 -15.11 7.16
N LEU A 243 -2.02 -14.46 6.12
CA LEU A 243 -2.74 -14.26 4.87
C LEU A 243 -2.77 -15.57 4.08
N LEU A 244 -3.98 -15.98 3.71
CA LEU A 244 -4.28 -17.22 2.99
C LEU A 244 -4.47 -16.95 1.50
N ASP A 245 -5.24 -15.91 1.15
CA ASP A 245 -5.53 -15.59 -0.25
C ASP A 245 -5.88 -14.11 -0.45
N MET A 246 -5.88 -13.68 -1.71
CA MET A 246 -6.36 -12.39 -2.15
C MET A 246 -7.20 -12.53 -3.42
N LEU A 247 -8.40 -11.98 -3.37
CA LEU A 247 -9.35 -11.92 -4.47
C LEU A 247 -9.37 -10.48 -4.98
N GLN A 248 -8.87 -10.28 -6.20
CA GLN A 248 -8.91 -8.99 -6.87
C GLN A 248 -10.18 -8.92 -7.71
N TYR A 249 -10.98 -7.88 -7.50
CA TYR A 249 -12.14 -7.57 -8.31
C TYR A 249 -11.87 -6.31 -9.11
N TYR A 250 -12.53 -6.20 -10.26
CA TYR A 250 -12.38 -5.04 -11.13
C TYR A 250 -13.66 -4.72 -11.89
N LEU A 251 -13.73 -3.49 -12.37
CA LEU A 251 -14.73 -3.05 -13.33
C LEU A 251 -14.06 -2.82 -14.68
N ASN A 252 -14.45 -3.54 -15.73
CA ASN A 252 -14.03 -3.17 -17.07
C ASN A 252 -14.72 -1.86 -17.45
N LEU A 253 -13.99 -0.75 -17.35
CA LEU A 253 -14.56 0.59 -17.49
C LEU A 253 -15.12 0.84 -18.91
N THR A 254 -14.44 0.30 -19.93
CA THR A 254 -14.89 0.40 -21.32
C THR A 254 -16.22 -0.32 -21.51
N ASP A 255 -16.33 -1.57 -21.04
CA ASP A 255 -17.57 -2.37 -21.13
C ASP A 255 -18.71 -1.70 -20.35
N ALA A 256 -18.43 -1.21 -19.14
CA ALA A 256 -19.40 -0.56 -18.29
C ALA A 256 -19.99 0.71 -18.93
N ASN A 257 -19.13 1.56 -19.52
CA ASN A 257 -19.56 2.79 -20.18
C ASN A 257 -20.33 2.53 -21.48
N LEU A 258 -19.93 1.52 -22.27
CA LEU A 258 -20.64 1.15 -23.50
C LEU A 258 -22.04 0.62 -23.21
N LYS A 259 -22.23 -0.09 -22.10
CA LYS A 259 -23.52 -0.69 -21.70
C LYS A 259 -24.35 0.20 -20.77
N GLY A 260 -23.74 1.18 -20.11
CA GLY A 260 -24.38 1.96 -19.06
C GLY A 260 -24.65 1.17 -17.78
N GLU A 261 -23.89 0.09 -17.52
CA GLU A 261 -24.10 -0.82 -16.38
C GLU A 261 -22.77 -1.18 -15.70
N SER A 262 -22.71 -1.08 -14.38
CA SER A 262 -21.52 -1.42 -13.60
C SER A 262 -21.49 -2.90 -13.22
N ASN A 263 -20.85 -3.74 -14.05
CA ASN A 263 -20.67 -5.16 -13.77
C ASN A 263 -19.26 -5.45 -13.21
N TRP A 264 -19.11 -5.37 -11.88
CA TRP A 264 -17.88 -5.74 -11.18
C TRP A 264 -17.66 -7.26 -11.25
N LYS A 265 -16.45 -7.66 -11.61
CA LYS A 265 -16.07 -9.07 -11.84
C LYS A 265 -14.87 -9.45 -11.01
N LEU A 266 -14.77 -10.72 -10.66
CA LEU A 266 -13.53 -11.30 -10.17
C LEU A 266 -12.50 -11.25 -11.30
N GLU A 267 -11.38 -10.57 -11.05
CA GLU A 267 -10.26 -10.52 -11.98
C GLU A 267 -9.40 -11.77 -11.80
N TYR A 268 -8.99 -12.06 -10.56
CA TYR A 268 -8.26 -13.26 -10.23
C TYR A 268 -8.30 -13.59 -8.72
N VAL A 269 -7.98 -14.85 -8.42
CA VAL A 269 -7.64 -15.34 -7.07
C VAL A 269 -6.15 -15.64 -7.07
N LEU A 270 -5.40 -15.03 -6.14
CA LEU A 270 -3.93 -15.02 -6.20
C LEU A 270 -3.34 -16.43 -6.19
N THR A 271 -3.77 -17.27 -5.24
CA THR A 271 -3.25 -18.64 -5.11
C THR A 271 -3.55 -19.48 -6.37
N GLN A 272 -4.75 -19.37 -6.93
CA GLN A 272 -5.18 -20.13 -8.10
C GLN A 272 -4.42 -19.71 -9.36
N THR A 273 -4.34 -18.41 -9.60
CA THR A 273 -3.68 -17.84 -10.79
C THR A 273 -2.19 -18.15 -10.83
N TYR A 274 -1.52 -18.09 -9.68
CA TYR A 274 -0.09 -18.28 -9.59
C TYR A 274 0.33 -19.68 -9.11
N SER A 275 -0.63 -20.54 -8.79
CA SER A 275 -0.40 -21.89 -8.29
C SER A 275 0.54 -21.92 -7.07
N ILE A 276 0.28 -21.03 -6.11
CA ILE A 276 0.99 -20.98 -4.82
C ILE A 276 0.05 -21.34 -3.68
N GLU A 277 0.59 -21.82 -2.57
CA GLU A 277 -0.20 -22.35 -1.46
C GLU A 277 -0.92 -21.26 -0.65
N ASP A 278 -0.24 -20.13 -0.43
CA ASP A 278 -0.71 -19.03 0.40
C ASP A 278 0.02 -17.71 0.07
N LEU A 279 -0.24 -16.67 0.87
CA LEU A 279 0.37 -15.34 0.74
C LEU A 279 1.58 -15.14 1.67
N GLN A 280 2.14 -16.21 2.24
CA GLN A 280 3.29 -16.13 3.13
C GLN A 280 4.55 -15.68 2.36
N PRO A 281 5.53 -15.08 3.04
CA PRO A 281 6.71 -14.49 2.38
C PRO A 281 7.46 -15.49 1.50
N LYS A 282 7.55 -16.76 1.93
CA LYS A 282 8.22 -17.83 1.18
C LYS A 282 7.50 -18.15 -0.14
N SER A 283 6.17 -18.19 -0.14
CA SER A 283 5.34 -18.47 -1.31
C SER A 283 5.49 -17.35 -2.34
N LEU A 284 5.37 -16.09 -1.91
CA LEU A 284 5.55 -14.93 -2.79
C LEU A 284 6.99 -14.78 -3.30
N TYR A 285 7.99 -15.10 -2.48
CA TYR A 285 9.40 -15.11 -2.91
C TYR A 285 9.66 -16.18 -3.98
N GLY A 286 9.04 -17.37 -3.82
CA GLY A 286 9.04 -18.42 -4.84
C GLY A 286 8.40 -17.96 -6.14
N LEU A 287 7.26 -17.28 -6.07
CA LEU A 287 6.57 -16.69 -7.23
C LEU A 287 7.46 -15.67 -7.97
N ALA A 288 8.11 -14.76 -7.24
CA ALA A 288 9.02 -13.79 -7.84
C ALA A 288 10.21 -14.44 -8.56
N LYS A 289 10.72 -15.57 -8.03
CA LYS A 289 11.72 -16.37 -8.75
C LYS A 289 11.18 -16.97 -10.05
N GLN A 290 9.93 -17.41 -10.07
CA GLN A 290 9.27 -17.87 -11.32
C GLN A 290 9.11 -16.73 -12.32
N PHE A 291 8.87 -15.50 -11.87
CA PHE A 291 8.83 -14.34 -12.76
C PHE A 291 10.17 -14.09 -13.47
N ALA A 292 11.29 -14.31 -12.77
CA ALA A 292 12.64 -14.10 -13.32
C ALA A 292 13.06 -15.09 -14.42
N VAL A 293 12.30 -16.16 -14.64
CA VAL A 293 12.54 -17.11 -15.74
C VAL A 293 12.30 -16.42 -17.10
N LEU A 294 13.16 -16.72 -18.09
CA LEU A 294 13.01 -16.22 -19.46
C LEU A 294 11.70 -16.78 -20.05
N GLY A 295 10.87 -15.92 -20.64
CA GLY A 295 9.57 -16.33 -21.17
C GLY A 295 8.51 -16.69 -20.13
N SER A 296 8.69 -16.30 -18.85
CA SER A 296 7.73 -16.60 -17.77
C SER A 296 6.31 -16.11 -18.09
N GLU A 297 5.38 -17.06 -18.30
CA GLU A 297 3.95 -16.77 -18.46
C GLU A 297 3.34 -16.18 -17.18
N GLN A 298 3.84 -16.57 -16.01
CA GLN A 298 3.40 -16.05 -14.73
C GLN A 298 3.71 -14.54 -14.62
N PHE A 299 4.87 -14.11 -15.13
CA PHE A 299 5.19 -12.68 -15.20
C PHE A 299 4.29 -11.94 -16.18
N THR A 300 3.97 -12.52 -17.34
CA THR A 300 3.05 -11.92 -18.31
C THR A 300 1.66 -11.70 -17.68
N LYS A 301 1.13 -12.70 -16.96
CA LYS A 301 -0.13 -12.56 -16.20
C LYS A 301 -0.02 -11.46 -15.15
N TYR A 302 1.04 -11.47 -14.34
CA TYR A 302 1.31 -10.42 -13.34
C TYR A 302 1.33 -9.02 -13.96
N TYR A 303 1.98 -8.84 -15.10
CA TYR A 303 2.06 -7.53 -15.73
C TYR A 303 0.73 -7.07 -16.36
N ASN A 304 -0.13 -7.98 -16.79
CA ASN A 304 -1.51 -7.65 -17.18
C ASN A 304 -2.33 -7.20 -15.96
N TYR A 305 -2.25 -7.93 -14.84
CA TYR A 305 -2.94 -7.60 -13.59
C TYR A 305 -2.39 -6.35 -12.90
N PHE A 306 -1.12 -6.00 -13.11
CA PHE A 306 -0.52 -4.75 -12.64
C PHE A 306 -1.33 -3.51 -13.07
N PHE A 307 -1.93 -3.57 -14.27
CA PHE A 307 -2.83 -2.55 -14.81
C PHE A 307 -4.32 -2.92 -14.68
N VAL A 308 -4.66 -3.90 -13.83
CA VAL A 308 -6.03 -4.37 -13.61
C VAL A 308 -6.71 -4.76 -14.93
N SER A 309 -5.97 -5.49 -15.77
CA SER A 309 -6.42 -5.95 -17.08
C SER A 309 -6.94 -4.83 -18.00
N TYR A 310 -6.38 -3.62 -17.87
CA TYR A 310 -6.76 -2.47 -18.69
C TYR A 310 -6.45 -2.69 -20.18
N ASP A 311 -5.28 -3.27 -20.49
CA ASP A 311 -4.82 -3.53 -21.84
C ASP A 311 -4.18 -4.93 -21.91
N SER A 312 -4.90 -5.89 -22.49
CA SER A 312 -4.42 -7.27 -22.64
C SER A 312 -3.25 -7.41 -23.61
N SER A 313 -2.94 -6.38 -24.40
CA SER A 313 -1.82 -6.34 -25.34
C SER A 313 -0.56 -5.71 -24.75
N VAL A 314 -0.57 -5.36 -23.46
CA VAL A 314 0.55 -4.72 -22.79
C VAL A 314 1.78 -5.63 -22.75
N ILE A 315 2.94 -5.09 -23.16
CA ILE A 315 4.22 -5.81 -23.20
C ILE A 315 5.20 -5.11 -22.25
N CYS A 316 5.96 -5.91 -21.52
CA CYS A 316 7.07 -5.47 -20.67
C CYS A 316 8.37 -6.02 -21.26
N ASP A 317 9.24 -5.14 -21.74
CA ASP A 317 10.55 -5.53 -22.25
C ASP A 317 11.49 -6.00 -21.12
N GLY A 318 12.71 -6.42 -21.46
CA GLY A 318 13.68 -6.93 -20.48
C GLY A 318 14.05 -5.92 -19.39
N LYS A 319 14.05 -4.63 -19.70
CA LYS A 319 14.36 -3.55 -18.75
C LYS A 319 13.21 -3.33 -17.78
N CYS A 320 12.00 -3.20 -18.33
CA CYS A 320 10.75 -3.14 -17.57
C CYS A 320 10.63 -4.34 -16.61
N LYS A 321 10.90 -5.55 -17.11
CA LYS A 321 10.80 -6.79 -16.32
C LYS A 321 11.82 -6.81 -15.17
N THR A 322 13.03 -6.30 -15.42
CA THR A 322 14.06 -6.17 -14.40
C THR A 322 13.62 -5.22 -13.29
N TYR A 323 13.05 -4.05 -13.62
CA TYR A 323 12.56 -3.10 -12.62
C TYR A 323 11.41 -3.68 -11.79
N GLN A 324 10.46 -4.36 -12.43
CA GLN A 324 9.36 -5.04 -11.74
C GLN A 324 9.87 -6.10 -10.75
N ILE A 325 10.78 -6.98 -11.17
CA ILE A 325 11.30 -8.05 -10.32
C ILE A 325 12.15 -7.49 -9.18
N CYS A 326 13.02 -6.52 -9.46
CA CYS A 326 13.87 -5.94 -8.43
C CYS A 326 13.05 -5.15 -7.41
N ALA A 327 12.03 -4.40 -7.83
CA ALA A 327 11.13 -3.71 -6.90
C ALA A 327 10.30 -4.70 -6.06
N PHE A 328 9.96 -5.87 -6.61
CA PHE A 328 9.28 -6.94 -5.88
C PHE A 328 10.16 -7.54 -4.77
N LEU A 329 11.44 -7.80 -5.05
CA LEU A 329 12.32 -8.59 -4.18
C LEU A 329 13.25 -7.76 -3.29
N SER A 330 13.51 -6.50 -3.64
CA SER A 330 14.54 -5.68 -3.03
C SER A 330 14.00 -4.31 -2.63
N LEU A 331 13.78 -4.13 -1.33
CA LEU A 331 13.10 -2.94 -0.78
C LEU A 331 14.07 -1.93 -0.16
N ASP A 332 15.34 -2.30 0.02
CA ASP A 332 16.42 -1.41 0.47
C ASP A 332 17.42 -1.12 -0.66
N HIS A 333 18.19 -0.05 -0.49
CA HIS A 333 19.15 0.42 -1.48
C HIS A 333 20.15 -0.66 -1.92
N SER A 334 20.79 -1.32 -0.95
CA SER A 334 21.84 -2.29 -1.25
C SER A 334 21.30 -3.45 -2.07
N SER A 335 20.20 -4.06 -1.61
CA SER A 335 19.61 -5.22 -2.29
C SER A 335 19.03 -4.86 -3.65
N TYR A 336 18.53 -3.64 -3.84
CA TYR A 336 17.95 -3.22 -5.10
C TYR A 336 19.03 -2.96 -6.15
N VAL A 337 20.09 -2.25 -5.78
CA VAL A 337 21.26 -2.04 -6.65
C VAL A 337 21.90 -3.36 -7.06
N ASP A 338 22.05 -4.29 -6.12
CA ASP A 338 22.63 -5.60 -6.43
C ASP A 338 21.74 -6.44 -7.36
N CYS A 339 20.42 -6.37 -7.19
CA CYS A 339 19.47 -7.01 -8.10
C CYS A 339 19.62 -6.47 -9.53
N LEU A 340 19.67 -5.14 -9.71
CA LEU A 340 19.85 -4.52 -11.02
C LEU A 340 21.16 -4.95 -11.69
N LYS A 341 22.27 -4.99 -10.93
CA LYS A 341 23.58 -5.44 -11.44
C LYS A 341 23.54 -6.89 -11.92
N GLN A 342 22.94 -7.79 -11.13
CA GLN A 342 22.83 -9.21 -11.50
C GLN A 342 22.02 -9.40 -12.79
N HIS A 343 20.93 -8.66 -12.95
CA HIS A 343 20.13 -8.70 -14.18
C HIS A 343 20.83 -8.05 -15.37
N TYR A 344 21.57 -6.95 -15.17
CA TYR A 344 22.37 -6.32 -16.23
C TYR A 344 23.39 -7.30 -16.81
N ILE A 345 24.18 -7.97 -15.95
CA ILE A 345 25.19 -8.97 -16.34
C ILE A 345 24.53 -10.14 -17.09
N LYS A 346 23.36 -10.60 -16.64
CA LYS A 346 22.67 -11.74 -17.26
C LYS A 346 22.16 -11.47 -18.69
N TYR A 347 21.85 -10.23 -19.01
CA TYR A 347 21.32 -9.84 -20.33
C TYR A 347 22.35 -9.16 -21.24
N HIS A 348 23.54 -8.82 -20.72
CA HIS A 348 24.66 -8.22 -21.46
C HIS A 348 25.99 -8.87 -20.99
N PRO A 349 26.23 -10.15 -21.32
CA PRO A 349 27.38 -10.92 -20.83
C PRO A 349 28.73 -10.44 -21.37
#